data_AF-A0A353TCI1-F1
#
_entry.id   AF-A0A353TCI1-F1
#
_cell.length_a   1.000
_cell.length_b   1.000
_cell.length_c   1.000
_cell.angle_alpha   90.00
_cell.angle_beta   90.00
_cell.angle_gamma   90.00
#
_symmetry.space_group_name_H-M   'P 1'
#
loop_
_entity.id
_entity.type
_entity.pdbx_description
1 polymer ?
#
loop_
_entity_poly.entity_id
_entity_poly.type
_entity_poly.pdbx_seq_one_letter_code
_entity_poly.pdbx_strand_id
1 'polypeptide(L)' 'RIKQIRSLSEKKYRSEHGTFVAEGKKLVLDLLGNCRCQFLAGLPDILQEIPRLSAEEMVEATP' A
#
# COMPACT_ATOMS: atom_id res chain seq x y z
N ARG A 1 -4.18 8.49 8.02
CA ARG A 1 -4.40 7.41 7.03
C ARG A 1 -5.15 6.19 7.58
N ILE A 2 -4.97 5.79 8.85
CA ILE A 2 -5.57 4.57 9.43
C ILE A 2 -7.09 4.42 9.17
N LYS A 3 -7.89 5.47 9.39
CA LYS A 3 -9.34 5.43 9.14
C LYS A 3 -9.68 5.07 7.69
N GLN A 4 -8.94 5.64 6.73
CA GLN A 4 -9.12 5.39 5.30
C GLN A 4 -8.70 3.96 4.93
N ILE A 5 -7.57 3.47 5.44
CA ILE A 5 -7.12 2.08 5.19
C ILE A 5 -8.17 1.10 5.71
N ARG A 6 -8.70 1.33 6.92
CA ARG A 6 -9.75 0.47 7.51
C ARG A 6 -11.04 0.49 6.71
N SER A 7 -11.48 1.63 6.18
CA SER A 7 -12.71 1.70 5.38
C SER A 7 -12.62 0.93 4.07
N LEU A 8 -11.42 0.75 3.50
CA LEU A 8 -11.23 -0.03 2.26
C LEU A 8 -11.49 -1.54 2.42
N SER A 9 -11.72 -2.03 3.63
CA SER A 9 -12.24 -3.39 3.87
C SER A 9 -13.64 -3.58 3.28
N GLU A 10 -14.46 -2.53 3.19
CA GLU A 10 -15.80 -2.59 2.60
C GLU A 10 -15.77 -2.36 1.09
N LYS A 11 -16.55 -3.14 0.33
CA LYS A 11 -16.65 -3.02 -1.13
C LYS A 11 -17.11 -1.63 -1.58
N LYS A 12 -18.02 -1.00 -0.82
CA LYS A 12 -18.53 0.35 -1.10
C LYS A 12 -17.40 1.36 -1.26
N TYR A 13 -16.50 1.44 -0.27
CA TYR A 13 -15.39 2.40 -0.29
C TYR A 13 -14.34 2.06 -1.35
N ARG A 14 -14.13 0.77 -1.67
CA ARG A 14 -13.24 0.39 -2.78
C ARG A 14 -13.77 0.85 -4.13
N SER A 15 -15.06 0.64 -4.39
CA SER A 15 -15.70 1.08 -5.63
C SER A 15 -15.74 2.61 -5.75
N GLU A 16 -16.03 3.30 -4.65
CA GLU A 16 -16.08 4.78 -4.61
C GLU A 16 -14.71 5.42 -4.88
N HIS A 17 -13.64 4.87 -4.31
CA HIS A 17 -12.30 5.43 -4.43
C HIS A 17 -11.42 4.77 -5.51
N GLY A 18 -11.89 3.71 -6.18
CA GLY A 18 -11.09 2.93 -7.12
C GLY A 18 -9.78 2.41 -6.51
N THR A 19 -9.77 2.16 -5.20
CA THR A 19 -8.56 1.90 -4.40
C THR A 19 -8.79 0.68 -3.52
N PHE A 20 -7.74 -0.06 -3.24
CA PHE A 20 -7.78 -1.25 -2.38
C PHE A 20 -6.53 -1.33 -1.51
N VAL A 21 -6.57 -2.22 -0.50
CA VAL A 21 -5.42 -2.54 0.35
C VAL A 21 -4.84 -3.86 -0.11
N ALA A 22 -3.51 -3.92 -0.24
CA ALA A 22 -2.75 -5.13 -0.47
C ALA A 22 -1.81 -5.35 0.71
N GLU A 23 -1.77 -6.58 1.22
CA GLU A 23 -0.93 -6.95 2.36
C GLU A 23 -0.04 -8.15 1.98
N GLY A 24 1.16 -8.19 2.55
CA GLY A 24 2.16 -9.23 2.31
C GLY A 24 3.16 -8.88 1.20
N LYS A 25 4.45 -9.15 1.47
CA LYS A 25 5.58 -8.77 0.61
C LYS A 25 5.39 -9.18 -0.85
N LYS A 26 5.06 -10.46 -1.09
CA LYS A 26 4.91 -10.99 -2.46
C LYS A 26 3.81 -10.27 -3.25
N LEU A 27 2.60 -10.19 -2.70
CA LEU A 27 1.46 -9.56 -3.36
C LEU A 27 1.71 -8.07 -3.64
N VAL A 28 2.29 -7.36 -2.66
CA VAL A 28 2.62 -5.94 -2.81
C VAL A 28 3.65 -5.73 -3.94
N LEU A 29 4.72 -6.53 -3.99
CA LEU A 29 5.72 -6.46 -5.05
C LEU A 29 5.14 -6.75 -6.44
N ASP A 30 4.28 -7.77 -6.54
CA ASP A 30 3.61 -8.12 -7.80
C ASP A 30 2.70 -6.96 -8.29
N LEU A 31 2.09 -6.21 -7.37
CA LEU A 31 1.19 -5.09 -7.69
C LEU A 31 1.90 -3.76 -7.94
N LEU A 32 3.06 -3.49 -7.33
CA LEU A 32 3.79 -2.23 -7.51
C LEU A 32 4.18 -1.95 -8.97
N GLY A 33 4.34 -3.00 -9.78
CA GLY A 33 4.60 -2.88 -11.23
C GLY A 33 3.33 -2.74 -12.10
N ASN A 34 2.15 -3.03 -11.55
CA ASN A 34 0.89 -3.12 -12.32
C ASN A 34 -0.16 -2.10 -11.88
N CYS A 35 0.00 -1.50 -10.71
CA CYS A 35 -0.96 -0.61 -10.08
C CYS A 35 -0.25 0.66 -9.58
N ARG A 36 -0.92 1.79 -9.71
CA ARG A 36 -0.49 3.04 -9.08
C ARG A 36 -0.58 2.91 -7.56
N CYS A 37 0.56 2.89 -6.88
CA CYS A 37 0.61 2.82 -5.42
C CYS A 37 0.57 4.24 -4.80
N GLN A 38 -0.53 4.55 -4.13
CA GLN A 38 -0.73 5.87 -3.49
C GLN A 38 -0.07 5.95 -2.11
N PHE A 39 0.05 4.82 -1.41
CA PHE A 39 0.56 4.75 -0.05
C PHE A 39 1.15 3.37 0.20
N LEU A 40 2.40 3.31 0.66
CA LEU A 40 3.11 2.11 1.03
C LEU A 40 3.65 2.24 2.46
N ALA A 41 3.25 1.33 3.33
CA ALA A 41 3.78 1.23 4.69
C ALA A 41 4.41 -0.15 4.89
N GLY A 42 5.58 -0.18 5.53
CA GLY A 42 6.31 -1.41 5.79
C GLY A 42 7.44 -1.19 6.78
N LEU A 43 8.01 -2.28 7.27
CA LEU A 43 9.21 -2.23 8.11
C LEU A 43 10.41 -1.72 7.29
N PRO A 44 11.40 -1.05 7.92
CA PRO A 44 12.53 -0.45 7.21
C PRO A 44 13.32 -1.44 6.34
N ASP A 45 13.50 -2.67 6.80
CA ASP A 45 14.19 -3.75 6.06
C ASP A 45 13.48 -4.10 4.74
N ILE A 46 12.14 -4.12 4.74
CA ILE A 46 11.36 -4.37 3.53
C ILE A 46 11.39 -3.16 2.59
N LEU A 47 11.28 -1.95 3.12
CA LEU A 47 11.21 -0.73 2.30
C LEU A 47 12.55 -0.43 1.59
N GLN A 48 13.68 -0.86 2.16
CA GLN A 48 15.00 -0.72 1.52
C GLN A 48 15.13 -1.55 0.23
N GLU A 49 14.37 -2.64 0.09
CA GLU A 49 14.35 -3.46 -1.13
C GLU A 49 13.48 -2.85 -2.24
N ILE A 50 12.67 -1.83 -1.94
CA ILE A 50 11.67 -1.25 -2.85
C ILE A 50 12.17 0.11 -3.35
N PRO A 51 12.24 0.35 -4.68
CA PRO A 51 12.62 1.66 -5.21
C PRO A 51 11.67 2.75 -4.72
N ARG A 52 12.21 3.90 -4.26
CA ARG A 52 11.41 5.00 -3.72
C ARG A 52 10.36 5.58 -4.69
N LEU A 53 10.53 5.35 -6.00
CA LEU A 53 9.61 5.79 -7.04
C LEU A 53 8.38 4.85 -7.20
N SER A 54 8.34 3.74 -6.45
CA SER A 54 7.27 2.73 -6.59
C SER A 54 5.95 3.13 -5.94
N ALA A 55 5.95 4.17 -5.09
CA ALA A 55 4.75 4.69 -4.44
C ALA A 55 4.83 6.22 -4.27
N GLU A 56 3.68 6.89 -4.23
CA GLU A 56 3.60 8.34 -4.03
C GLU A 56 3.96 8.76 -2.60
N GLU A 57 3.62 7.94 -1.62
CA GLU A 57 3.90 8.15 -0.20
C GLU A 57 4.43 6.83 0.38
N MET A 58 5.66 6.84 0.92
CA MET A 58 6.26 5.71 1.63
C MET A 58 6.47 6.07 3.11
N VAL A 59 6.02 5.21 4.01
CA VAL A 59 6.13 5.41 5.46
C VAL A 59 6.74 4.18 6.12
N GLU A 60 7.79 4.40 6.90
CA GLU A 60 8.36 3.38 7.78
C GLU A 60 7.39 3.09 8.93
N ALA A 61 7.01 1.82 9.06
CA ALA A 61 6.19 1.34 10.16
C ALA A 61 7.10 0.89 11.31
N THR A 62 6.67 1.16 12.54
CA THR A 62 7.25 0.59 13.75
C THR A 62 6.32 -0.51 14.28
N PRO A 63 6.87 -1.60 14.85
CA PRO A 63 6.09 -2.63 15.55
C PRO A 63 5.21 -2.06 16.67
#